data_AF-A0A1D2ADD9-F1
#
_entry.id   AF-A0A1D2ADD9-F1
#
_cell.length_a   1.000
_cell.length_b   1.000
_cell.length_c   1.000
_cell.angle_alpha   90.00
_cell.angle_beta   90.00
_cell.angle_gamma   90.00
#
_symmetry.space_group_name_H-M   'P 1'
#
loop_
_entity.id
_entity.type
_entity.pdbx_description
1 polymer ?
#
loop_
_entity_poly.entity_id
_entity_poly.type
_entity_poly.pdbx_seq_one_letter_code
_entity_poly.pdbx_strand_id
1 'polypeptide(L)'
;MTAGVLTARPMDLDTKEPGLETGRDTGDALEVADEDLYPRLKALQRQLEFLGIQEEYIKEEQRSLKNELLRAQEEVKRIQAVPLVIGQFLEMVDPVTGIVGSTTGSNYYVRILSTLNRELLKPSASVAMHRHSNALVDVLPPEADSTISVMSAAERPDVTYADIGGMDVQKQEIREAVELPLTQGGLYEQIGIDPPRGVLLYGPPG
;
A
#
# COMPACT_ATOMS: atom_id res chain seq x y z
N MET A 1 -24.34 3.80 -11.01
CA MET A 1 -24.98 3.03 -9.93
C MET A 1 -23.87 2.63 -8.98
N THR A 2 -23.98 3.12 -7.76
CA THR A 2 -22.88 3.42 -6.85
C THR A 2 -22.47 2.21 -6.01
N ALA A 3 -21.16 2.00 -5.91
CA ALA A 3 -20.52 0.97 -5.10
C ALA A 3 -20.90 1.13 -3.62
N GLY A 4 -21.56 0.10 -3.07
CA GLY A 4 -21.76 -0.06 -1.65
C GLY A 4 -20.43 -0.39 -0.98
N VAL A 5 -19.83 0.61 -0.37
CA VAL A 5 -18.70 0.47 0.55
C VAL A 5 -19.17 -0.38 1.73
N LEU A 6 -18.66 -1.62 1.83
CA LEU A 6 -18.78 -2.42 3.05
C LEU A 6 -17.84 -1.82 4.10
N THR A 7 -18.30 -0.75 4.72
CA THR A 7 -17.75 -0.23 5.96
C THR A 7 -17.95 -1.29 7.04
N ALA A 8 -16.84 -1.85 7.55
CA ALA A 8 -16.86 -2.61 8.78
C ALA A 8 -17.51 -1.74 9.86
N ARG A 9 -18.68 -2.17 10.34
CA ARG A 9 -19.33 -1.54 11.49
C ARG A 9 -18.37 -1.69 12.69
N PRO A 10 -17.97 -0.61 13.36
CA PRO A 10 -17.32 -0.75 14.66
C PRO A 10 -18.33 -1.43 15.60
N MET A 11 -17.88 -2.46 16.31
CA MET A 11 -18.62 -2.96 17.45
C MET A 11 -18.61 -1.86 18.52
N ASP A 12 -19.77 -1.28 18.76
CA ASP A 12 -20.03 -0.40 19.89
C ASP A 12 -19.83 -1.20 21.18
N LEU A 13 -18.59 -1.21 21.69
CA LEU A 13 -18.36 -1.49 23.09
C LEU A 13 -18.87 -0.27 23.86
N ASP A 14 -20.08 -0.39 24.40
CA ASP A 14 -20.56 0.41 25.54
C ASP A 14 -19.63 0.16 26.74
N THR A 15 -18.45 0.76 26.65
CA THR A 15 -17.53 0.92 27.77
C THR A 15 -18.08 2.10 28.53
N LYS A 16 -18.89 1.80 29.53
CA LYS A 16 -19.35 2.78 30.51
C LYS A 16 -18.13 3.30 31.26
N GLU A 17 -17.49 4.33 30.71
CA GLU A 17 -16.43 5.07 31.38
C GLU A 17 -16.98 5.55 32.73
N PRO A 18 -16.38 5.19 33.87
CA PRO A 18 -16.70 5.89 35.10
C PRO A 18 -16.11 7.30 34.95
N GLY A 19 -17.01 8.27 34.75
CA GLY A 19 -16.69 9.68 34.64
C GLY A 19 -15.79 10.11 35.79
N LEU A 20 -14.62 10.64 35.42
CA LEU A 20 -13.70 11.30 36.33
C LEU A 20 -14.29 12.68 36.66
N GLU A 21 -15.16 12.72 37.66
CA GLU A 21 -15.64 13.97 38.24
C GLU A 21 -14.46 14.66 38.95
N THR A 22 -13.88 15.65 38.26
CA THR A 22 -12.95 16.62 38.84
C THR A 22 -13.75 17.65 39.61
N GLY A 23 -14.11 17.30 40.85
CA GLY A 23 -14.82 18.16 41.78
C GLY A 23 -14.10 18.20 43.12
N ARG A 24 -13.38 19.32 43.34
CA ARG A 24 -12.98 19.93 44.62
C ARG A 24 -13.13 19.05 45.86
N ASP A 25 -12.00 18.71 46.48
CA ASP A 25 -11.76 18.87 47.92
C ASP A 25 -10.25 18.85 48.19
N THR A 26 -9.67 20.05 48.25
CA THR A 26 -8.25 20.28 48.63
C THR A 26 -8.09 20.46 50.14
N GLY A 27 -9.04 19.96 50.94
CA GLY A 27 -9.15 20.24 52.37
C GLY A 27 -9.08 19.05 53.33
N ASP A 28 -9.02 17.80 52.85
CA ASP A 28 -9.17 16.60 53.71
C ASP A 28 -7.94 15.67 53.70
N ALA A 29 -6.76 16.24 53.47
CA ALA A 29 -5.56 15.45 53.16
C ALA A 29 -4.77 14.90 54.38
N LEU A 30 -5.25 15.02 55.63
CA LEU A 30 -4.47 14.56 56.79
C LEU A 30 -5.23 13.83 57.92
N GLU A 31 -6.57 13.71 57.89
CA GLU A 31 -7.32 13.01 58.95
C GLU A 31 -8.46 12.12 58.42
N VAL A 32 -8.22 11.35 57.36
CA VAL A 32 -8.99 10.11 57.14
C VAL A 32 -8.31 9.04 57.97
N ALA A 33 -8.98 8.63 59.05
CA ALA A 33 -8.52 7.63 60.00
C ALA A 33 -7.76 6.48 59.32
N ASP A 34 -6.60 6.11 59.90
CA ASP A 34 -5.80 4.96 59.49
C ASP A 34 -6.62 3.65 59.35
N GLU A 35 -7.82 3.60 59.94
CA GLU A 35 -8.77 2.49 59.89
C GLU A 35 -9.38 2.21 58.49
N ASP A 36 -9.54 3.22 57.62
CA ASP A 36 -10.18 3.05 56.30
C ASP A 36 -9.18 2.88 55.13
N LEU A 37 -7.89 3.13 55.37
CA LEU A 37 -6.84 2.97 54.36
C LEU A 37 -6.54 1.49 54.06
N TYR A 38 -6.57 0.64 55.09
CA TYR A 38 -6.30 -0.78 54.96
C TYR A 38 -7.32 -1.55 54.08
N PRO A 39 -8.66 -1.38 54.24
CA PRO A 39 -9.63 -2.04 53.35
C PRO A 39 -9.55 -1.51 51.91
N ARG A 40 -9.24 -0.23 51.71
CA ARG A 40 -9.08 0.36 50.37
C ARG A 40 -7.83 -0.18 49.67
N LEU A 41 -6.71 -0.28 50.38
CA LEU A 41 -5.47 -0.91 49.90
C LEU A 41 -5.73 -2.36 49.50
N LYS A 42 -6.43 -3.12 50.35
CA LYS A 42 -6.78 -4.53 50.07
C LYS A 42 -7.73 -4.68 48.87
N ALA A 43 -8.68 -3.77 48.67
CA ALA A 43 -9.56 -3.77 47.52
C ALA A 43 -8.79 -3.45 46.21
N LEU A 44 -7.89 -2.47 46.24
CA LEU A 44 -7.01 -2.12 45.12
C LEU A 44 -6.03 -3.27 44.79
N GLN A 45 -5.47 -3.94 45.79
CA GLN A 45 -4.64 -5.14 45.59
C GLN A 45 -5.43 -6.25 44.87
N ARG A 46 -6.66 -6.52 45.31
CA ARG A 46 -7.53 -7.52 44.65
C ARG A 46 -7.89 -7.13 43.21
N GLN A 47 -8.08 -5.83 42.95
CA GLN A 47 -8.31 -5.33 41.59
C GLN A 47 -7.07 -5.48 40.70
N LEU A 48 -5.88 -5.20 41.23
CA LEU A 48 -4.61 -5.42 40.51
C LEU A 48 -4.39 -6.90 40.22
N GLU A 49 -4.66 -7.79 41.17
CA GLU A 49 -4.59 -9.24 40.96
C GLU A 49 -5.57 -9.69 39.85
N PHE A 50 -6.80 -9.21 39.88
CA PHE A 50 -7.79 -9.51 38.83
C PHE A 50 -7.34 -9.01 37.45
N LEU A 51 -6.87 -7.76 37.36
CA LEU A 51 -6.36 -7.18 36.12
C LEU A 51 -5.12 -7.92 35.61
N GLY A 52 -4.24 -8.37 36.50
CA GLY A 52 -3.07 -9.18 36.14
C GLY A 52 -3.46 -10.49 35.47
N ILE A 53 -4.49 -11.17 36.00
CA ILE A 53 -5.03 -12.41 35.41
C ILE A 53 -5.66 -12.14 34.04
N GLN A 54 -6.43 -11.04 33.90
CA GLN A 54 -7.04 -10.65 32.63
C GLN A 54 -5.99 -10.32 31.57
N GLU A 55 -4.93 -9.59 31.94
CA GLU A 55 -3.81 -9.32 31.04
C GLU A 55 -3.12 -10.59 30.58
N GLU A 56 -2.88 -11.54 31.49
CA GLU A 56 -2.25 -12.81 31.17
C GLU A 56 -3.11 -13.62 30.21
N TYR A 57 -4.42 -13.68 30.45
CA TYR A 57 -5.38 -14.32 29.55
C TYR A 57 -5.38 -13.70 28.16
N ILE A 58 -5.47 -12.37 28.07
CA ILE A 58 -5.46 -11.65 26.77
C ILE A 58 -4.12 -11.87 26.05
N LYS A 59 -2.98 -11.85 26.77
CA LYS A 59 -1.67 -12.12 26.18
C LYS A 59 -1.56 -13.54 25.66
N GLU A 60 -2.11 -14.52 26.37
CA GLU A 60 -2.15 -15.91 25.94
C GLU A 60 -3.05 -16.09 24.70
N GLU A 61 -4.22 -15.46 24.68
CA GLU A 61 -5.13 -15.45 23.53
C GLU A 61 -4.47 -14.80 22.30
N GLN A 62 -3.84 -13.64 22.47
CA GLN A 62 -3.07 -12.98 21.40
C GLN A 62 -1.96 -13.89 20.87
N ARG A 63 -1.26 -14.60 21.76
CA ARG A 63 -0.20 -15.53 21.36
C ARG A 63 -0.78 -16.72 20.58
N SER A 64 -1.93 -17.25 21.00
CA SER A 64 -2.62 -18.33 20.30
C SER A 64 -3.04 -17.90 18.90
N LEU A 65 -3.74 -16.77 18.79
CA LEU A 65 -4.20 -16.20 17.51
C LEU A 65 -3.04 -15.92 16.56
N LYS A 66 -1.92 -15.38 17.08
CA LYS A 66 -0.72 -15.12 16.28
C LYS A 66 -0.11 -16.40 15.73
N ASN A 67 -0.10 -17.48 16.53
CA ASN A 67 0.38 -18.77 16.08
C ASN A 67 -0.53 -19.40 15.02
N GLU A 68 -1.85 -19.27 15.15
CA GLU A 68 -2.81 -19.74 14.14
C GLU A 68 -2.65 -18.98 12.83
N LEU A 69 -2.48 -17.66 12.90
CA LEU A 69 -2.21 -16.82 11.73
C LEU A 69 -0.93 -17.26 11.02
N LEU A 70 0.14 -17.53 11.76
CA LEU A 70 1.40 -17.98 11.19
C LEU A 70 1.24 -19.32 10.46
N ARG A 71 0.49 -20.26 11.05
CA ARG A 71 0.17 -21.55 10.41
C ARG A 71 -0.65 -21.35 9.12
N ALA A 72 -1.67 -20.51 9.16
CA ALA A 72 -2.48 -20.20 7.98
C ALA A 72 -1.66 -19.53 6.87
N GLN A 73 -0.74 -18.63 7.23
CA GLN A 73 0.16 -17.99 6.27
C GLN A 73 1.12 -18.97 5.62
N GLU A 74 1.68 -19.92 6.38
CA GLU A 74 2.53 -20.98 5.83
C GLU A 74 1.78 -21.87 4.84
N GLU A 75 0.51 -22.17 5.11
CA GLU A 75 -0.34 -22.93 4.20
C GLU A 75 -0.61 -22.16 2.90
N VAL A 76 -0.92 -20.86 2.98
CA VAL A 76 -1.08 -20.00 1.80
C VAL A 76 0.23 -19.93 0.99
N LYS A 77 1.38 -19.75 1.66
CA LYS A 77 2.68 -19.68 0.98
C LYS A 77 3.03 -20.98 0.25
N ARG A 78 2.63 -22.13 0.81
CA ARG A 78 2.78 -23.43 0.15
C ARG A 78 1.92 -23.53 -1.12
N ILE A 79 0.69 -22.99 -1.08
CA ILE A 79 -0.19 -22.89 -2.25
C ILE A 79 0.35 -21.91 -3.29
N GLN A 80 1.10 -20.88 -2.89
CA GLN A 80 1.72 -19.94 -3.83
C GLN A 80 2.97 -20.50 -4.53
N ALA A 81 3.64 -21.50 -3.95
CA ALA A 81 4.90 -22.06 -4.47
C ALA A 81 4.73 -23.18 -5.53
N VAL A 82 3.51 -23.69 -5.74
CA VAL A 82 3.20 -24.68 -6.78
C VAL A 82 3.17 -24.01 -8.17
N PRO A 83 3.39 -24.76 -9.27
CA PRO A 83 3.67 -24.17 -10.58
C PRO A 83 2.56 -23.21 -11.04
N LEU A 84 2.98 -21.98 -11.28
CA LEU A 84 2.13 -20.88 -11.73
C LEU A 84 2.16 -20.80 -13.26
N VAL A 85 0.98 -20.58 -13.84
CA VAL A 85 0.79 -20.23 -15.25
C VAL A 85 0.65 -18.71 -15.31
N ILE A 86 1.41 -18.06 -16.18
CA ILE A 86 1.35 -16.61 -16.36
C ILE A 86 0.25 -16.28 -17.36
N GLY A 87 -0.49 -15.20 -17.10
CA GLY A 87 -1.48 -14.65 -17.99
C GLY A 87 -1.56 -13.12 -17.87
N GLN A 88 -2.36 -12.51 -18.73
CA GLN A 88 -2.66 -11.09 -18.71
C GLN A 88 -4.07 -10.87 -18.18
N PHE A 89 -4.21 -10.05 -17.14
CA PHE A 89 -5.51 -9.66 -16.62
C PHE A 89 -6.23 -8.78 -17.66
N LEU A 90 -7.43 -9.17 -18.08
CA LEU A 90 -8.21 -8.42 -19.06
C LEU A 90 -9.14 -7.42 -18.35
N GLU A 91 -10.12 -7.95 -17.62
CA GLU A 91 -11.18 -7.15 -17.02
C GLU A 91 -11.68 -7.79 -15.72
N MET A 92 -12.11 -6.93 -14.78
CA MET A 92 -12.83 -7.36 -13.59
C MET A 92 -14.33 -7.43 -13.89
N VAL A 93 -14.92 -8.62 -13.74
CA VAL A 93 -16.37 -8.79 -13.89
C VAL A 93 -17.07 -8.51 -12.56
N ASP A 94 -16.53 -9.08 -11.49
CA ASP A 94 -17.08 -9.04 -10.14
C ASP A 94 -16.01 -8.68 -9.10
N PRO A 95 -16.39 -8.28 -7.88
CA PRO A 95 -15.44 -8.04 -6.79
C PRO A 95 -14.56 -9.23 -6.40
N VAL A 96 -14.93 -10.44 -6.81
CA VAL A 96 -14.25 -11.72 -6.50
C VAL A 96 -13.76 -12.41 -7.78
N THR A 97 -14.15 -11.93 -8.97
CA THR A 97 -13.98 -12.68 -10.21
C THR A 97 -13.54 -11.77 -11.36
N GLY A 98 -12.60 -12.25 -12.15
CA GLY A 98 -12.07 -11.54 -13.30
C GLY A 98 -11.85 -12.45 -14.50
N ILE A 99 -11.57 -11.84 -15.65
CA ILE A 99 -11.19 -12.53 -16.87
C ILE A 99 -9.68 -12.37 -17.03
N VAL A 100 -8.98 -13.48 -17.25
CA VAL A 100 -7.55 -13.49 -17.55
C VAL A 100 -7.33 -14.19 -18.89
N GLY A 101 -6.53 -13.57 -19.75
CA GLY A 101 -6.03 -14.17 -20.97
C GLY A 101 -4.76 -14.94 -20.65
N SER A 102 -4.77 -16.26 -20.83
CA SER A 102 -3.54 -17.05 -20.79
C SER A 102 -2.65 -16.68 -21.98
N THR A 103 -1.34 -16.87 -21.86
CA THR A 103 -0.37 -16.72 -22.97
C THR A 103 -0.72 -17.56 -24.20
N THR A 104 -1.56 -18.60 -24.04
CA THR A 104 -2.07 -19.45 -25.13
C THR A 104 -3.26 -18.84 -25.90
N GLY A 105 -3.67 -17.61 -25.60
CA GLY A 105 -4.81 -16.94 -26.24
C GLY A 105 -6.18 -17.44 -25.80
N SER A 106 -6.23 -18.26 -24.74
CA SER A 106 -7.48 -18.72 -24.13
C SER A 106 -7.86 -17.83 -22.95
N ASN A 107 -9.12 -17.42 -22.90
CA ASN A 107 -9.65 -16.60 -21.81
C ASN A 107 -10.24 -17.51 -20.73
N TYR A 108 -9.79 -17.31 -19.49
CA TYR A 108 -10.28 -18.02 -18.32
C TYR A 108 -11.08 -17.09 -17.43
N TYR A 109 -12.21 -17.60 -16.92
CA TYR A 109 -12.96 -16.96 -15.86
C TYR A 109 -12.36 -17.40 -14.52
N VAL A 110 -11.69 -16.47 -13.84
CA VAL A 110 -10.81 -16.78 -12.70
C VAL A 110 -11.34 -16.15 -11.43
N ARG A 111 -11.23 -16.90 -10.33
CA ARG A 111 -11.48 -16.38 -8.99
C ARG A 111 -10.23 -15.70 -8.45
N ILE A 112 -10.41 -14.49 -7.95
CA ILE A 112 -9.37 -13.69 -7.31
C ILE A 112 -9.32 -14.09 -5.84
N LEU A 113 -8.13 -14.47 -5.37
CA LEU A 113 -7.89 -14.73 -3.95
C LEU A 113 -7.96 -13.42 -3.16
N SER A 114 -8.59 -13.45 -1.97
CA SER A 114 -8.73 -12.28 -1.09
C SER A 114 -7.39 -11.77 -0.55
N THR A 115 -6.34 -12.59 -0.62
CA THR A 115 -4.97 -12.23 -0.24
C THR A 115 -4.39 -11.15 -1.15
N LEU A 116 -4.96 -10.96 -2.35
CA LEU A 116 -4.46 -10.03 -3.34
C LEU A 116 -5.13 -8.65 -3.26
N ASN A 117 -4.32 -7.60 -3.36
CA ASN A 117 -4.81 -6.22 -3.43
C ASN A 117 -5.39 -5.91 -4.81
N ARG A 118 -6.71 -5.76 -4.86
CA ARG A 118 -7.48 -5.42 -6.07
C ARG A 118 -7.09 -4.09 -6.72
N GLU A 119 -6.54 -3.15 -5.97
CA GLU A 119 -6.15 -1.83 -6.51
C GLU A 119 -4.93 -1.90 -7.43
N LEU A 120 -4.09 -2.93 -7.26
CA LEU A 120 -2.94 -3.16 -8.11
C LEU A 120 -3.33 -3.83 -9.45
N LEU A 121 -4.55 -4.36 -9.55
CA LEU A 121 -5.06 -4.99 -10.76
C LEU A 121 -5.49 -3.92 -11.76
N LYS A 122 -4.54 -3.53 -12.62
CA LYS A 122 -4.85 -2.77 -13.83
C LYS A 122 -5.16 -3.73 -14.98
N PRO A 123 -6.04 -3.36 -15.92
CA PRO A 123 -6.15 -4.05 -17.19
C PRO A 123 -4.77 -4.19 -17.83
N SER A 124 -4.50 -5.35 -18.41
CA SER A 124 -3.22 -5.76 -19.00
C SER A 124 -2.07 -5.96 -18.01
N ALA A 125 -2.33 -6.02 -16.70
CA ALA A 125 -1.31 -6.43 -15.73
C ALA A 125 -0.94 -7.91 -15.92
N SER A 126 0.35 -8.23 -15.75
CA SER A 126 0.81 -9.62 -15.72
C SER A 126 0.38 -10.27 -14.41
N VAL A 127 -0.27 -11.42 -14.48
CA VAL A 127 -0.83 -12.11 -13.32
C VAL A 127 -0.42 -13.57 -13.33
N ALA A 128 -0.21 -14.11 -12.14
CA ALA A 128 0.10 -15.50 -11.92
C ALA A 128 -1.17 -16.27 -11.52
N MET A 129 -1.43 -17.36 -12.21
CA MET A 129 -2.56 -18.25 -11.99
C MET A 129 -2.09 -19.64 -11.57
N HIS A 130 -2.89 -20.34 -10.78
CA HIS A 130 -2.62 -21.75 -10.48
C HIS A 130 -3.04 -22.68 -11.63
N ARG A 131 -2.21 -23.67 -11.98
CA ARG A 131 -2.40 -24.53 -13.19
C ARG A 131 -3.72 -25.30 -13.27
N HIS A 132 -4.27 -25.76 -12.14
CA HIS A 132 -5.47 -26.62 -12.13
C HIS A 132 -6.77 -25.89 -11.81
N SER A 133 -6.70 -24.87 -10.95
CA SER A 133 -7.86 -24.13 -10.46
C SER A 133 -8.05 -22.80 -11.19
N ASN A 134 -7.07 -22.38 -11.99
CA ASN A 134 -7.06 -21.08 -12.67
C ASN A 134 -7.35 -19.91 -11.70
N ALA A 135 -7.04 -20.06 -10.41
CA ALA A 135 -7.22 -18.99 -9.44
C ALA A 135 -6.07 -18.00 -9.56
N LEU A 136 -6.38 -16.70 -9.48
CA LEU A 136 -5.37 -15.64 -9.52
C LEU A 136 -4.69 -15.56 -8.15
N VAL A 137 -3.38 -15.77 -8.16
CA VAL A 137 -2.54 -15.90 -6.96
C VAL A 137 -1.79 -14.61 -6.66
N ASP A 138 -1.10 -14.07 -7.66
CA ASP A 138 -0.25 -12.90 -7.51
C ASP A 138 -0.26 -12.03 -8.78
N VAL A 139 0.07 -10.74 -8.62
CA VAL A 139 0.31 -9.82 -9.73
C VAL A 139 1.81 -9.74 -9.91
N LEU A 140 2.27 -10.13 -11.09
CA LEU A 140 3.67 -9.96 -11.46
C LEU A 140 3.88 -8.49 -11.83
N PRO A 141 5.07 -7.92 -11.55
CA PRO A 141 5.41 -6.63 -12.13
C PRO A 141 5.17 -6.71 -13.63
N PRO A 142 4.59 -5.66 -14.25
CA PRO A 142 4.38 -5.66 -15.69
C PRO A 142 5.74 -6.01 -16.31
N GLU A 143 5.77 -7.04 -17.16
CA GLU A 143 6.97 -7.38 -17.91
C GLU A 143 7.32 -6.12 -18.68
N ALA A 144 8.28 -5.34 -18.16
CA ALA A 144 8.91 -4.31 -18.94
C ALA A 144 9.55 -5.08 -20.08
N ASP A 145 9.00 -4.94 -21.28
CA ASP A 145 9.56 -5.54 -22.48
C ASP A 145 11.08 -5.40 -22.42
N SER A 146 11.81 -6.45 -22.80
CA SER A 146 13.27 -6.42 -22.84
C SER A 146 13.81 -5.25 -23.68
N THR A 147 12.99 -4.69 -24.57
CA THR A 147 13.25 -3.46 -25.34
C THR A 147 13.26 -2.19 -24.50
N ILE A 148 12.42 -2.08 -23.46
CA ILE A 148 12.33 -0.90 -22.57
C ILE A 148 13.51 -0.87 -21.59
N SER A 149 14.00 -2.05 -21.18
CA SER A 149 15.17 -2.16 -20.29
C SER A 149 16.41 -1.47 -20.87
N VAL A 150 16.60 -1.54 -22.20
CA VAL A 150 17.71 -0.90 -22.91
C VAL A 150 17.70 0.63 -22.74
N MET A 151 16.53 1.25 -22.57
CA MET A 151 16.39 2.71 -22.49
C MET A 151 16.57 3.28 -21.07
N SER A 152 16.63 2.44 -20.03
CA SER A 152 16.40 2.91 -18.65
C SER A 152 17.63 3.53 -17.95
N ALA A 153 18.86 3.21 -18.35
CA ALA A 153 20.05 3.78 -17.70
C ALA A 153 21.40 3.56 -18.41
N ALA A 154 21.48 2.66 -19.40
CA ALA A 154 22.77 2.18 -19.91
C ALA A 154 23.48 3.16 -20.87
N GLU A 155 22.74 4.08 -21.50
CA GLU A 155 23.30 5.09 -22.42
C GLU A 155 23.05 6.49 -21.88
N ARG A 156 23.73 6.88 -20.80
CA ARG A 156 24.03 8.31 -20.62
C ARG A 156 25.27 8.58 -21.45
N PRO A 157 25.16 9.14 -22.66
CA PRO A 157 26.35 9.46 -23.42
C PRO A 157 27.05 10.66 -22.76
N ASP A 158 28.38 10.62 -22.68
CA ASP A 158 29.20 11.66 -22.05
C ASP A 158 29.36 12.93 -22.93
N VAL A 159 28.55 13.08 -23.98
CA VAL A 159 28.60 14.27 -24.86
C VAL A 159 27.97 15.49 -24.23
N THR A 160 28.64 16.62 -24.41
CA THR A 160 28.22 17.92 -23.92
C THR A 160 27.79 18.83 -25.07
N TYR A 161 27.05 19.90 -24.79
CA TYR A 161 26.68 20.91 -25.79
C TYR A 161 27.87 21.60 -26.46
N ALA A 162 29.06 21.50 -25.86
CA ALA A 162 30.31 22.02 -26.42
C ALA A 162 30.86 21.16 -27.56
N ASP A 163 30.49 19.88 -27.62
CA ASP A 163 30.94 18.94 -28.65
C ASP A 163 30.15 19.07 -29.96
N ILE A 164 29.07 19.85 -29.95
CA ILE A 164 28.21 20.12 -31.12
C ILE A 164 28.68 21.43 -31.77
N GLY A 165 29.02 21.41 -33.06
CA GLY A 165 29.40 22.62 -33.81
C GLY A 165 28.20 23.42 -34.31
N GLY A 166 28.19 24.74 -34.10
CA GLY A 166 27.13 25.65 -34.58
C GLY A 166 25.78 25.47 -33.88
N MET A 167 24.70 25.88 -34.55
CA MET A 167 23.30 25.76 -34.09
C MET A 167 23.02 26.39 -32.72
N ASP A 168 23.65 27.53 -32.42
CA ASP A 168 23.58 28.16 -31.10
C ASP A 168 22.16 28.57 -30.71
N VAL A 169 21.37 29.02 -31.68
CA VAL A 169 19.96 29.37 -31.48
C VAL A 169 19.14 28.14 -31.07
N GLN A 170 19.31 27.01 -31.79
CA GLN A 170 18.58 25.77 -31.51
C GLN A 170 19.00 25.16 -30.17
N LYS A 171 20.28 25.22 -29.82
CA LYS A 171 20.78 24.77 -28.50
C LYS A 171 20.14 25.57 -27.37
N GLN A 172 20.06 26.89 -27.53
CA GLN A 172 19.43 27.76 -26.55
C GLN A 172 17.94 27.45 -26.39
N GLU A 173 17.20 27.31 -27.49
CA GLU A 173 15.78 26.95 -27.46
C GLU A 173 15.53 25.60 -26.78
N ILE A 174 16.34 24.58 -27.06
CA ILE A 174 16.25 23.26 -26.39
C ILE A 174 16.53 23.38 -24.91
N ARG A 175 17.53 24.16 -24.52
CA ARG A 175 17.91 24.36 -23.12
C ARG A 175 16.79 25.02 -22.33
N GLU A 176 16.19 26.07 -22.88
CA GLU A 176 15.06 26.77 -22.27
C GLU A 176 13.80 25.89 -22.22
N ALA A 177 13.56 25.08 -23.25
CA ALA A 177 12.37 24.22 -23.29
C ALA A 177 12.48 22.97 -22.40
N VAL A 178 13.68 22.41 -22.21
CA VAL A 178 13.87 21.12 -21.50
C VAL A 178 14.55 21.29 -20.14
N GLU A 179 15.65 22.04 -20.05
CA GLU A 179 16.36 22.21 -18.77
C GLU A 179 15.62 23.14 -17.81
N LEU A 180 15.00 24.22 -18.31
CA LEU A 180 14.36 25.22 -17.45
C LEU A 180 13.18 24.65 -16.65
N PRO A 181 12.25 23.86 -17.24
CA PRO A 181 11.17 23.24 -16.47
C PRO A 181 11.66 22.20 -15.46
N LEU A 182 12.73 21.46 -15.78
CA LEU A 182 13.27 20.41 -14.92
C LEU A 182 14.09 20.96 -13.75
N THR A 183 14.87 22.02 -13.98
CA THR A 183 15.70 22.64 -12.95
C THR A 183 14.94 23.63 -12.08
N GLN A 184 13.97 24.35 -12.65
CA GLN A 184 13.25 25.45 -11.98
C GLN A 184 11.74 25.44 -12.26
N GLY A 185 11.08 24.31 -12.00
CA GLY A 185 9.62 24.19 -12.16
C GLY A 185 8.79 25.20 -11.35
N GLY A 186 9.29 25.63 -10.18
CA GLY A 186 8.57 26.62 -9.35
C GLY A 186 8.41 28.01 -9.99
N LEU A 187 9.27 28.38 -10.95
CA LEU A 187 9.10 29.64 -11.71
C LEU A 187 7.87 29.57 -12.62
N TYR A 188 7.60 28.41 -13.23
CA TYR A 188 6.42 28.20 -14.07
C TYR A 188 5.12 28.26 -13.26
N GLU A 189 5.12 27.68 -12.06
CA GLU A 189 3.97 27.72 -11.13
C GLU A 189 3.67 29.15 -10.65
N GLN A 190 4.70 29.96 -10.36
CA GLN A 190 4.52 31.35 -9.93
C GLN A 190 4.00 32.26 -11.05
N ILE A 191 4.44 32.03 -12.28
CA ILE A 191 3.99 32.80 -13.46
C ILE A 191 2.62 32.29 -13.95
N GLY A 192 2.22 31.07 -13.57
CA GLY A 192 0.95 30.46 -13.95
C GLY A 192 0.92 29.99 -15.40
N ILE A 193 2.07 29.66 -15.97
CA ILE A 193 2.21 29.14 -17.33
C ILE A 193 2.55 27.65 -17.30
N ASP A 194 1.93 26.88 -18.19
CA ASP A 194 2.24 25.45 -18.34
C ASP A 194 3.61 25.27 -19.00
N PRO A 195 4.48 24.37 -18.48
CA PRO A 195 5.73 24.06 -19.13
C PRO A 195 5.50 23.35 -20.48
N PRO A 196 6.39 23.53 -21.46
CA PRO A 196 6.29 22.85 -22.75
C PRO A 196 6.37 21.31 -22.57
N ARG A 197 5.50 20.57 -23.26
CA ARG A 197 5.36 19.11 -23.08
C ARG A 197 6.30 18.26 -23.93
N GLY A 198 6.94 18.85 -24.93
CA GLY A 198 7.87 18.15 -25.82
C GLY A 198 8.45 19.06 -26.89
N VAL A 199 9.61 18.69 -27.41
CA VAL A 199 10.31 19.40 -28.48
C VAL A 199 10.36 18.48 -29.70
N LEU A 200 9.97 18.99 -30.86
CA LEU A 200 10.08 18.27 -32.13
C LEU A 200 11.29 18.79 -32.90
N LEU A 201 12.30 17.94 -33.10
CA LEU A 201 13.44 18.24 -33.95
C LEU A 201 13.14 17.74 -35.37
N TYR A 202 13.30 18.63 -36.36
CA TYR A 202 13.14 18.28 -37.77
C TYR A 202 14.25 18.91 -38.60
N GLY A 203 14.63 18.24 -39.68
CA GLY A 203 15.68 18.68 -40.58
C GLY A 203 16.02 17.62 -41.64
N PRO A 204 16.81 17.97 -42.66
CA PRO A 204 17.40 16.96 -43.54
C PRO A 204 18.27 15.99 -42.74
N PRO A 205 18.26 14.69 -43.05
CA PRO A 205 19.10 13.71 -42.35
C PRO A 205 20.58 14.03 -42.61
N GLY A 206 21.33 14.35 -41.55
CA GLY A 206 22.74 14.72 -41.62
C GLY A 206 23.26 15.19 -40.27
#